data_AF-A0A455U620-F1
#
_entry.id   AF-A0A455U620-F1
#
_cell.length_a   1.000
_cell.length_b   1.000
_cell.length_c   1.000
_cell.angle_alpha   90.00
_cell.angle_beta   90.00
_cell.angle_gamma   90.00
#
_symmetry.space_group_name_H-M   'P 1'
#
loop_
_entity.id
_entity.type
_entity.pdbx_description
1 polymer ?
#
loop_
_entity_poly.entity_id
_entity_poly.type
_entity_poly.pdbx_seq_one_letter_code
_entity_poly.pdbx_strand_id
1 'polypeptide(L)'
;MALLGVHGWHAWADAHYDRDITGMTRHVPVFYPATAKRFFVEKGWVDPQAVRDRVDLEATERRRRGEAQGLVYPSAPLSCSPPVSSDNLLLVLLDTLRHDMLTPEVMPNLYRYANQPGWFRAREHISGGNSTKAGVFSLFYGLPVTYWDAFTASQTPPVLMERFEAADYRFQVLSSATLVSPAFDRNVLPASRMSRWRRQKASLGSATSRSPMTG
;
A
#
# COMPACT_ATOMS: atom_id res chain seq x y z
N MET A 1 -19.93 29.95 -1.00
CA MET A 1 -20.76 28.73 -0.86
C MET A 1 -20.32 27.60 -1.79
N ALA A 2 -20.18 27.82 -3.10
CA ALA A 2 -19.77 26.78 -4.06
C ALA A 2 -18.42 26.11 -3.73
N LEU A 3 -17.43 26.87 -3.25
CA LEU A 3 -16.12 26.33 -2.85
C LEU A 3 -16.25 25.35 -1.67
N LEU A 4 -16.91 25.75 -0.58
CA LEU A 4 -17.13 24.86 0.57
C LEU A 4 -17.93 23.61 0.18
N GLY A 5 -18.92 23.77 -0.71
CA GLY A 5 -19.68 22.66 -1.27
C GLY A 5 -18.81 21.67 -2.03
N VAL A 6 -17.92 22.14 -2.92
CA VAL A 6 -17.04 21.25 -3.71
C VAL A 6 -16.04 20.50 -2.83
N HIS A 7 -15.48 21.15 -1.81
CA HIS A 7 -14.58 20.50 -0.86
C HIS A 7 -15.31 19.48 0.02
N GLY A 8 -16.53 19.79 0.48
CA GLY A 8 -17.35 18.86 1.26
C GLY A 8 -17.78 17.64 0.44
N TRP A 9 -18.23 17.87 -0.79
CA TRP A 9 -18.60 16.81 -1.73
C TRP A 9 -17.41 15.93 -2.09
N HIS A 10 -16.25 16.52 -2.37
CA HIS A 10 -15.04 15.76 -2.63
C HIS A 10 -14.59 14.97 -1.40
N ALA A 11 -14.69 15.52 -0.18
CA ALA A 11 -14.34 14.77 1.03
C ALA A 11 -15.26 13.55 1.22
N TRP A 12 -16.55 13.69 0.94
CA TRP A 12 -17.52 12.61 0.99
C TRP A 12 -17.25 11.54 -0.08
N ALA A 13 -17.03 11.97 -1.32
CA ALA A 13 -16.69 11.12 -2.46
C ALA A 13 -15.38 10.36 -2.20
N ASP A 14 -14.37 11.04 -1.67
CA ASP A 14 -13.14 10.43 -1.22
C ASP A 14 -13.43 9.33 -0.20
N ALA A 15 -14.22 9.60 0.84
CA ALA A 15 -14.52 8.60 1.87
C ALA A 15 -15.24 7.35 1.34
N HIS A 16 -16.09 7.52 0.32
CA HIS A 16 -16.86 6.45 -0.34
C HIS A 16 -16.17 5.84 -1.56
N TYR A 17 -14.95 6.26 -1.91
CA TYR A 17 -14.18 5.74 -3.03
C TYR A 17 -14.87 5.99 -4.38
N ASP A 18 -15.60 7.09 -4.49
CA ASP A 18 -16.25 7.50 -5.74
C ASP A 18 -15.21 8.07 -6.72
N ARG A 19 -14.98 7.34 -7.80
CA ARG A 19 -13.93 7.63 -8.78
C ARG A 19 -14.35 8.64 -9.83
N ASP A 20 -15.65 8.77 -10.08
CA ASP A 20 -16.16 9.70 -11.09
C ASP A 20 -15.91 11.14 -10.63
N ILE A 21 -15.95 11.37 -9.32
CA ILE A 21 -15.62 12.66 -8.71
C ILE A 21 -14.12 12.80 -8.43
N THR A 22 -13.51 11.84 -7.71
CA THR A 22 -12.11 11.98 -7.26
C THR A 22 -11.10 11.88 -8.40
N GLY A 23 -11.45 11.23 -9.51
CA GLY A 23 -10.61 11.14 -10.70
C GLY A 23 -10.48 12.45 -11.47
N MET A 24 -11.44 13.38 -11.34
CA MET A 24 -11.39 14.68 -12.01
C MET A 24 -10.35 15.63 -11.43
N THR A 25 -9.96 15.43 -10.16
CA THR A 25 -9.05 16.32 -9.43
C THR A 25 -7.73 16.57 -10.17
N ARG A 26 -7.20 15.57 -10.87
CA ARG A 26 -5.94 15.68 -11.64
C ARG A 26 -6.06 16.51 -12.92
N HIS A 27 -7.29 16.79 -13.38
CA HIS A 27 -7.56 17.53 -14.62
C HIS A 27 -7.84 19.01 -14.36
N VAL A 28 -7.95 19.43 -13.09
CA VAL A 28 -8.21 20.82 -12.71
C VAL A 28 -6.94 21.43 -12.10
N PRO A 29 -6.34 22.45 -12.74
CA PRO A 29 -5.11 23.05 -12.22
C PRO A 29 -5.36 23.76 -10.87
N VAL A 30 -4.37 23.67 -9.96
CA VAL A 30 -4.39 24.34 -8.64
C VAL A 30 -5.54 23.87 -7.72
N PHE A 31 -6.15 22.73 -8.02
CA PHE A 31 -7.24 22.18 -7.21
C PHE A 31 -6.74 21.16 -6.19
N TYR A 32 -6.77 21.55 -4.91
CA TYR A 32 -6.40 20.70 -3.76
C TYR A 32 -7.62 20.45 -2.87
N PRO A 33 -8.50 19.50 -3.24
CA PRO A 33 -9.75 19.30 -2.54
C PRO A 33 -9.56 18.69 -1.14
N ALA A 34 -10.56 18.89 -0.28
CA ALA A 34 -10.52 18.37 1.08
C ALA A 34 -10.74 16.86 1.09
N THR A 35 -10.10 16.18 2.05
CA THR A 35 -10.34 14.77 2.39
C THR A 35 -10.60 14.65 3.88
N ALA A 36 -11.55 13.81 4.28
CA ALA A 36 -11.95 13.67 5.69
C ALA A 36 -12.29 12.22 6.08
N LYS A 37 -11.72 11.25 5.36
CA LYS A 37 -11.98 9.81 5.57
C LYS A 37 -11.88 9.38 7.03
N ARG A 38 -10.80 9.77 7.72
CA ARG A 38 -10.60 9.37 9.13
C ARG A 38 -11.73 9.86 10.03
N PHE A 39 -12.12 11.12 9.86
CA PHE A 39 -13.24 11.71 10.58
C PHE A 39 -14.56 10.97 10.31
N PHE A 40 -14.87 10.64 9.05
CA PHE A 40 -16.10 9.93 8.72
C PHE A 40 -16.16 8.49 9.24
N VAL A 41 -15.02 7.80 9.26
CA VAL A 41 -14.92 6.47 9.86
C VAL A 41 -15.06 6.56 11.39
N GLU A 42 -14.38 7.52 12.03
CA GLU A 42 -14.50 7.76 13.48
C GLU A 42 -15.93 8.11 13.91
N LYS A 43 -16.68 8.82 13.06
CA LYS A 43 -18.10 9.16 13.30
C LYS A 43 -19.09 8.05 12.92
N GLY A 44 -18.62 6.94 12.36
CA GLY A 44 -19.47 5.84 11.89
C GLY A 44 -20.33 6.19 10.68
N TRP A 45 -20.03 7.27 9.96
CA TRP A 45 -20.74 7.67 8.74
C TRP A 45 -20.32 6.86 7.52
N VAL A 46 -19.15 6.23 7.60
CA VAL A 46 -18.61 5.36 6.57
C VAL A 46 -18.19 4.05 7.22
N ASP A 47 -18.74 2.94 6.76
CA ASP A 47 -18.22 1.60 7.04
C ASP A 47 -17.10 1.29 6.02
N PRO A 48 -15.84 1.20 6.47
CA PRO A 48 -14.74 0.86 5.58
C PRO A 48 -14.92 -0.49 4.89
N GLN A 49 -15.62 -1.45 5.50
CA GLN A 49 -15.80 -2.77 4.89
C GLN A 49 -16.83 -2.72 3.76
N ALA A 50 -18.01 -2.15 4.01
CA ALA A 50 -19.03 -2.01 2.97
C ALA A 50 -18.54 -1.20 1.74
N VAL A 51 -17.75 -0.14 1.96
CA VAL A 51 -17.15 0.62 0.85
C VAL A 51 -16.20 -0.24 0.02
N ARG A 52 -15.40 -1.11 0.66
CA ARG A 52 -14.52 -2.05 -0.04
C ARG A 52 -15.33 -3.00 -0.90
N ASP A 53 -16.28 -3.71 -0.30
CA ASP A 53 -17.06 -4.73 -0.99
C ASP A 53 -17.76 -4.16 -2.24
N ARG A 54 -18.28 -2.92 -2.16
CA ARG A 54 -18.87 -2.23 -3.31
C ARG A 54 -17.87 -1.96 -4.44
N VAL A 55 -16.70 -1.43 -4.10
CA VAL A 55 -15.63 -1.14 -5.07
C VAL A 55 -15.18 -2.40 -5.81
N ASP A 56 -15.14 -3.53 -5.13
CA ASP A 56 -14.68 -4.81 -5.67
C ASP A 56 -15.65 -5.32 -6.73
N LEU A 57 -16.94 -5.21 -6.43
CA LEU A 57 -18.04 -5.53 -7.33
C LEU A 57 -17.99 -4.60 -8.55
N GLU A 58 -17.87 -3.28 -8.35
CA GLU A 58 -17.77 -2.32 -9.44
C GLU A 58 -16.53 -2.58 -10.33
N ALA A 59 -15.38 -2.90 -9.74
CA ALA A 59 -14.17 -3.21 -10.49
C ALA A 59 -14.32 -4.51 -11.30
N THR A 60 -15.01 -5.51 -10.75
CA THR A 60 -15.30 -6.77 -11.44
C THR A 60 -16.25 -6.55 -12.61
N GLU A 61 -17.31 -5.78 -12.42
CA GLU A 61 -18.29 -5.45 -13.46
C GLU A 61 -17.67 -4.60 -14.58
N ARG A 62 -16.86 -3.59 -14.26
CA ARG A 62 -16.17 -2.78 -15.29
C ARG A 62 -15.18 -3.61 -16.12
N ARG A 63 -14.47 -4.55 -15.49
CA ARG A 63 -13.61 -5.52 -16.22
C ARG A 63 -14.44 -6.40 -17.16
N ARG A 64 -15.60 -6.90 -16.72
CA ARG A 64 -16.52 -7.67 -17.56
C ARG A 64 -17.03 -6.85 -18.76
N ARG A 65 -17.26 -5.55 -18.58
CA ARG A 65 -17.71 -4.62 -19.63
C ARG A 65 -16.60 -4.10 -20.55
N GLY A 66 -15.32 -4.43 -20.29
CA GLY A 66 -14.20 -3.98 -21.10
C GLY A 66 -13.96 -2.47 -21.05
N GLU A 67 -14.46 -1.77 -20.02
CA GLU A 67 -14.24 -0.34 -19.84
C GLU A 67 -12.78 -0.06 -19.50
N ALA A 68 -12.02 0.45 -20.47
CA ALA A 68 -10.62 0.84 -20.27
C ALA A 68 -10.53 2.00 -19.28
N GLN A 69 -9.95 1.74 -18.12
CA GLN A 69 -9.43 2.81 -17.26
C GLN A 69 -8.35 3.54 -18.05
N GLY A 70 -8.28 4.87 -17.98
CA GLY A 70 -7.26 5.67 -18.69
C GLY A 70 -5.80 5.40 -18.29
N LEU A 71 -5.54 4.28 -17.61
CA LEU A 71 -4.26 3.76 -17.21
C LEU A 71 -4.04 2.40 -17.89
N VAL A 72 -3.07 2.35 -18.80
CA VAL A 72 -2.64 1.10 -19.46
C VAL A 72 -1.47 0.52 -18.67
N TYR A 73 -1.74 -0.45 -17.80
CA TYR A 73 -0.73 -1.15 -17.01
C TYR A 73 -1.18 -2.59 -16.69
N PRO A 74 -0.35 -3.61 -16.94
CA PRO A 74 0.89 -3.53 -17.72
C PRO A 74 0.61 -3.17 -19.20
N SER A 75 1.62 -2.66 -19.92
CA SER A 75 1.47 -2.28 -21.34
C SER A 75 1.25 -3.47 -22.28
N ALA A 76 1.62 -4.67 -21.83
CA ALA A 76 1.36 -5.93 -22.51
C ALA A 76 1.16 -7.05 -21.47
N PRO A 77 0.45 -8.13 -21.82
CA PRO A 77 0.37 -9.32 -20.98
C PRO A 77 1.75 -9.88 -20.65
N LEU A 78 1.94 -10.36 -19.42
CA LEU A 78 3.20 -10.94 -18.98
C LEU A 78 3.34 -12.37 -19.50
N SER A 79 4.46 -12.67 -20.13
CA SER A 79 4.88 -14.05 -20.38
C SER A 79 5.60 -14.56 -19.13
N CYS A 80 5.09 -15.63 -18.52
CA CYS A 80 5.66 -16.18 -17.29
C CYS A 80 5.87 -17.68 -17.43
N SER A 81 7.06 -18.12 -17.04
CA SER A 81 7.35 -19.53 -16.83
C SER A 81 6.78 -19.99 -15.47
N PRO A 82 6.52 -21.29 -15.29
CA PRO A 82 6.17 -21.83 -13.98
C PRO A 82 7.22 -21.43 -12.93
N PRO A 83 6.79 -21.10 -11.69
CA PRO A 83 7.73 -20.71 -10.64
C PRO A 83 8.74 -21.83 -10.37
N VAL A 84 10.01 -21.46 -10.27
CA VAL A 84 11.12 -22.40 -10.03
C VAL A 84 11.12 -22.90 -8.57
N SER A 85 10.58 -22.11 -7.63
CA SER A 85 10.36 -22.51 -6.24
C SER A 85 9.11 -21.83 -5.64
N SER A 86 8.61 -22.41 -4.55
CA SER A 86 7.50 -21.90 -3.74
C SER A 86 7.98 -21.29 -2.42
N ASP A 87 9.15 -20.64 -2.42
CA ASP A 87 9.76 -20.14 -1.19
C ASP A 87 8.94 -19.00 -0.57
N ASN A 88 8.92 -18.96 0.76
CA ASN A 88 8.27 -17.86 1.47
C ASN A 88 9.07 -16.57 1.31
N LEU A 89 8.39 -15.47 0.98
CA LEU A 89 8.99 -14.14 0.91
C LEU A 89 8.70 -13.33 2.18
N LEU A 90 9.75 -12.92 2.88
CA LEU A 90 9.67 -11.92 3.94
C LEU A 90 10.28 -10.61 3.47
N LEU A 91 9.45 -9.56 3.46
CA LEU A 91 9.86 -8.23 3.07
C LEU A 91 9.74 -7.27 4.27
N VAL A 92 10.89 -6.76 4.74
CA VAL A 92 10.96 -5.82 5.87
C VAL A 92 11.31 -4.43 5.34
N LEU A 93 10.38 -3.49 5.47
CA LEU A 93 10.58 -2.09 5.07
C LEU A 93 10.80 -1.21 6.30
N LEU A 94 11.80 -0.34 6.21
CA LEU A 94 12.04 0.72 7.17
C LEU A 94 11.58 2.04 6.55
N ASP A 95 10.77 2.79 7.29
CA ASP A 95 10.13 4.03 6.82
C ASP A 95 11.18 5.07 6.38
N THR A 96 12.18 5.27 7.22
CA THR A 96 13.36 6.08 6.93
C THR A 96 14.58 5.46 7.60
N LEU A 97 15.69 5.39 6.86
CA LEU A 97 16.99 4.96 7.38
C LEU A 97 18.07 5.77 6.65
N ARG A 98 19.03 6.33 7.40
CA ARG A 98 20.20 6.94 6.75
C ARG A 98 21.11 5.85 6.20
N HIS A 99 21.67 6.10 5.04
CA HIS A 99 22.54 5.13 4.35
C HIS A 99 23.75 4.67 5.19
N ASP A 100 24.27 5.56 6.05
CA ASP A 100 25.45 5.32 6.88
C ASP A 100 25.16 4.63 8.23
N MET A 101 23.90 4.29 8.54
CA MET A 101 23.53 3.69 9.83
C MET A 101 23.73 2.17 9.91
N LEU A 102 24.04 1.50 8.80
CA LEU A 102 24.33 0.07 8.82
C LEU A 102 25.77 -0.20 9.28
N THR A 103 26.00 -0.02 10.59
CA THR A 103 27.28 -0.26 11.28
C THR A 103 27.12 -1.27 12.44
N PRO A 104 28.22 -1.86 12.94
CA PRO A 104 28.18 -2.75 14.11
C PRO A 104 27.60 -2.09 15.36
N GLU A 105 27.79 -0.78 15.53
CA GLU A 105 27.40 -0.04 16.73
C GLU A 105 25.91 0.32 16.71
N VAL A 106 25.38 0.73 15.55
CA VAL A 106 24.01 1.22 15.42
C VAL A 106 23.02 0.10 15.09
N MET A 107 23.40 -0.84 14.22
CA MET A 107 22.54 -1.94 13.78
C MET A 107 23.27 -3.30 13.85
N PRO A 108 23.76 -3.73 15.04
CA PRO A 108 24.63 -4.89 15.19
C PRO A 108 24.08 -6.17 14.55
N ASN A 109 22.79 -6.43 14.73
CA ASN A 109 22.14 -7.62 14.21
C ASN A 109 22.04 -7.61 12.68
N LEU A 110 21.56 -6.51 12.09
CA LEU A 110 21.43 -6.40 10.64
C LEU A 110 22.80 -6.34 9.97
N TYR A 111 23.78 -5.68 10.59
CA TYR A 111 25.16 -5.66 10.12
C TYR A 111 25.74 -7.07 10.07
N ARG A 112 25.53 -7.88 11.11
CA ARG A 112 25.96 -9.29 11.13
C ARG A 112 25.30 -10.11 10.03
N TYR A 113 24.00 -9.94 9.76
CA TYR A 113 23.33 -10.63 8.64
C TYR A 113 23.87 -10.19 7.28
N ALA A 114 24.01 -8.88 7.07
CA ALA A 114 24.45 -8.32 5.79
C ALA A 114 25.89 -8.71 5.39
N ASN A 115 26.69 -9.23 6.32
CA ASN A 115 28.07 -9.69 6.08
C ASN A 115 28.22 -11.22 6.13
N GLN A 116 27.13 -11.98 6.25
CA GLN A 116 27.19 -13.45 6.20
C GLN A 116 27.31 -13.96 4.75
N PRO A 117 27.97 -15.12 4.54
CA PRO A 117 27.94 -15.80 3.24
C PRO A 117 26.51 -16.04 2.76
N GLY A 118 26.25 -15.77 1.48
CA GLY A 118 24.93 -15.92 0.86
C GLY A 118 24.00 -14.70 0.99
N TRP A 119 24.37 -13.68 1.77
CA TRP A 119 23.65 -12.41 1.81
C TRP A 119 24.21 -11.40 0.81
N PHE A 120 23.31 -10.66 0.16
CA PHE A 120 23.67 -9.59 -0.77
C PHE A 120 23.38 -8.22 -0.16
N ARG A 121 24.43 -7.41 -0.01
CA ARG A 121 24.32 -6.01 0.42
C ARG A 121 24.44 -5.08 -0.79
N ALA A 122 23.33 -4.47 -1.18
CA ALA A 122 23.31 -3.43 -2.22
C ALA A 122 23.87 -2.10 -1.67
N ARG A 123 25.14 -1.80 -1.94
CA ARG A 123 25.80 -0.56 -1.47
C ARG A 123 25.30 0.70 -2.18
N GLU A 124 24.85 0.55 -3.42
CA GLU A 124 24.36 1.65 -4.25
C GLU A 124 22.84 1.53 -4.48
N HIS A 125 22.09 1.29 -3.41
CA HIS A 125 20.63 1.19 -3.47
C HIS A 125 19.99 2.56 -3.25
N ILE A 126 19.31 3.06 -4.28
CA ILE A 126 18.59 4.33 -4.25
C ILE A 126 17.08 4.05 -4.26
N SER A 127 16.37 4.61 -3.27
CA SER A 127 14.90 4.58 -3.25
C SER A 127 14.33 5.34 -4.46
N GLY A 128 13.19 4.90 -5.01
CA GLY A 128 12.51 5.62 -6.10
C GLY A 128 11.90 6.98 -5.72
N GLY A 129 12.22 7.49 -4.53
CA GLY A 129 12.07 8.89 -4.15
C GLY A 129 12.46 9.16 -2.70
N ASN A 130 12.39 10.43 -2.30
CA ASN A 130 12.79 10.94 -0.98
C ASN A 130 11.69 10.89 0.09
N SER A 131 10.63 10.12 -0.15
CA SER A 131 9.53 9.92 0.79
C SER A 131 9.12 8.46 0.82
N THR A 132 8.54 8.01 1.94
CA THR A 132 7.99 6.66 2.09
C THR A 132 7.01 6.32 0.98
N LYS A 133 6.12 7.27 0.64
CA LYS A 133 5.16 7.12 -0.46
C LYS A 133 5.87 6.74 -1.76
N ALA A 134 6.92 7.50 -2.12
CA ALA A 134 7.65 7.30 -3.35
C ALA A 134 8.45 5.99 -3.35
N GLY A 135 9.17 5.71 -2.26
CA GLY A 135 9.97 4.50 -2.13
C GLY A 135 9.10 3.24 -2.23
N VAL A 136 8.03 3.17 -1.43
CA VAL A 136 7.09 2.04 -1.44
C VAL A 136 6.42 1.90 -2.80
N PHE A 137 5.92 2.99 -3.40
CA PHE A 137 5.29 2.92 -4.72
C PHE A 137 6.25 2.33 -5.77
N SER A 138 7.46 2.87 -5.85
CA SER A 138 8.46 2.41 -6.82
C SER A 138 8.85 0.95 -6.60
N LEU A 139 8.96 0.50 -5.35
CA LEU A 139 9.33 -0.87 -5.01
C LEU A 139 8.32 -1.89 -5.54
N PHE A 140 7.03 -1.59 -5.40
CA PHE A 140 5.97 -2.52 -5.79
C PHE A 140 5.55 -2.41 -7.26
N TYR A 141 5.52 -1.20 -7.82
CA TYR A 141 5.09 -0.98 -9.20
C TYR A 141 6.21 -1.01 -10.23
N GLY A 142 7.46 -0.77 -9.80
CA GLY A 142 8.58 -0.54 -10.73
C GLY A 142 8.46 0.78 -11.51
N LEU A 143 7.67 1.73 -11.03
CA LEU A 143 7.35 3.00 -11.71
C LEU A 143 7.66 4.21 -10.81
N PRO A 144 7.95 5.39 -11.38
CA PRO A 144 8.16 6.60 -10.60
C PRO A 144 6.88 7.06 -9.90
N VAL A 145 7.01 7.70 -8.74
CA VAL A 145 5.89 8.14 -7.89
C VAL A 145 4.92 9.11 -8.57
N THR A 146 5.32 9.73 -9.69
CA THR A 146 4.45 10.61 -10.49
C THR A 146 3.17 9.92 -10.98
N TYR A 147 3.16 8.59 -11.05
CA TYR A 147 1.97 7.80 -11.40
C TYR A 147 1.03 7.51 -10.21
N TRP A 148 1.42 7.87 -8.98
CA TRP A 148 0.69 7.53 -7.75
C TRP A 148 -0.80 7.83 -7.83
N ASP A 149 -1.17 9.05 -8.25
CA ASP A 149 -2.58 9.47 -8.26
C ASP A 149 -3.41 8.70 -9.29
N ALA A 150 -2.83 8.38 -10.46
CA ALA A 150 -3.49 7.59 -11.49
C ALA A 150 -3.81 6.17 -10.99
N PHE A 151 -2.84 5.50 -10.38
CA PHE A 151 -3.00 4.16 -9.81
C PHE A 151 -3.90 4.14 -8.57
N THR A 152 -3.87 5.20 -7.76
CA THR A 152 -4.78 5.33 -6.61
C THR A 152 -6.23 5.51 -7.06
N ALA A 153 -6.46 6.35 -8.08
CA ALA A 153 -7.79 6.57 -8.64
C ALA A 153 -8.35 5.34 -9.37
N SER A 154 -7.50 4.60 -10.09
CA SER A 154 -7.89 3.38 -10.79
C SER A 154 -7.95 2.14 -9.86
N GLN A 155 -7.34 2.25 -8.67
CA GLN A 155 -7.05 1.14 -7.74
C GLN A 155 -6.50 -0.09 -8.46
N THR A 156 -5.60 0.15 -9.42
CA THR A 156 -4.90 -0.92 -10.15
C THR A 156 -3.79 -1.46 -9.25
N PRO A 157 -3.82 -2.74 -8.85
CA PRO A 157 -2.75 -3.31 -8.02
C PRO A 157 -1.43 -3.40 -8.80
N PRO A 158 -0.28 -3.48 -8.10
CA PRO A 158 0.99 -3.73 -8.77
C PRO A 158 1.01 -5.15 -9.37
N VAL A 159 1.61 -5.29 -10.54
CA VAL A 159 1.79 -6.57 -11.23
C VAL A 159 2.40 -7.63 -10.30
N LEU A 160 3.40 -7.23 -9.50
CA LEU A 160 4.06 -8.10 -8.54
C LEU A 160 3.05 -8.82 -7.62
N MET A 161 2.07 -8.07 -7.12
CA MET A 161 1.05 -8.58 -6.21
C MET A 161 0.10 -9.52 -6.93
N GLU A 162 -0.27 -9.20 -8.16
CA GLU A 162 -1.10 -10.08 -9.00
C GLU A 162 -0.40 -11.41 -9.28
N ARG A 163 0.92 -11.40 -9.49
CA ARG A 163 1.70 -12.61 -9.71
C ARG A 163 1.78 -13.49 -8.46
N PHE A 164 2.01 -12.88 -7.29
CA PHE A 164 2.00 -13.62 -6.03
C PHE A 164 0.61 -14.22 -5.75
N GLU A 165 -0.47 -13.49 -6.01
CA GLU A 165 -1.82 -13.99 -5.86
C GLU A 165 -2.12 -15.15 -6.83
N ALA A 166 -1.72 -15.03 -8.10
CA ALA A 166 -1.87 -16.10 -9.09
C ALA A 166 -1.05 -17.36 -8.76
N ALA A 167 0.04 -17.20 -8.00
CA ALA A 167 0.86 -18.30 -7.47
C ALA A 167 0.39 -18.79 -6.08
N ASP A 168 -0.81 -18.39 -5.64
CA ASP A 168 -1.44 -18.78 -4.37
C ASP A 168 -0.64 -18.42 -3.11
N TYR A 169 0.13 -17.34 -3.16
CA TYR A 169 0.75 -16.80 -1.96
C TYR A 169 -0.30 -16.23 -1.02
N ARG A 170 -0.13 -16.55 0.27
CA ARG A 170 -0.86 -15.89 1.35
C ARG A 170 -0.05 -14.72 1.85
N PHE A 171 -0.73 -13.64 2.20
CA PHE A 171 -0.05 -12.43 2.59
C PHE A 171 -0.43 -11.98 3.99
N GLN A 172 0.58 -11.50 4.72
CA GLN A 172 0.42 -10.88 6.02
C GLN A 172 1.17 -9.54 6.02
N VAL A 173 0.45 -8.45 6.30
CA VAL A 173 1.06 -7.12 6.41
C VAL A 173 1.01 -6.68 7.85
N LEU A 174 2.20 -6.49 8.40
CA LEU A 174 2.43 -5.98 9.73
C LEU A 174 3.04 -4.59 9.58
N SER A 175 2.39 -3.59 10.18
CA SER A 175 2.90 -2.23 10.19
C SER A 175 2.78 -1.64 11.58
N SER A 176 3.79 -0.86 11.96
CA SER A 176 3.79 -0.04 13.18
C SER A 176 2.92 1.21 13.00
N ALA A 177 2.83 1.73 11.78
CA ALA A 177 2.04 2.89 11.40
C ALA A 177 0.76 2.50 10.63
N THR A 178 -0.16 3.45 10.47
CA THR A 178 -1.39 3.20 9.70
C THR A 178 -1.11 3.24 8.20
N LEU A 179 -1.56 2.22 7.46
CA LEU A 179 -1.43 2.15 5.99
C LEU A 179 -2.38 3.09 5.21
N VAL A 180 -3.07 4.00 5.92
CA VAL A 180 -4.04 4.95 5.34
C VAL A 180 -3.40 6.31 5.01
N SER A 181 -2.23 6.59 5.57
CA SER A 181 -1.47 7.81 5.28
C SER A 181 0.03 7.47 5.25
N PRO A 182 0.64 7.33 4.05
CA PRO A 182 0.03 7.39 2.71
C PRO A 182 -1.03 6.32 2.48
N ALA A 183 -1.96 6.55 1.54
CA ALA A 183 -3.09 5.66 1.21
C ALA A 183 -2.67 4.36 0.49
N PHE A 184 -1.74 3.61 1.08
CA PHE A 184 -1.29 2.31 0.56
C PHE A 184 -2.43 1.29 0.52
N ASP A 185 -3.44 1.44 1.39
CA ASP A 185 -4.69 0.67 1.40
C ASP A 185 -5.57 0.85 0.14
N ARG A 186 -5.26 1.84 -0.71
CA ARG A 186 -5.93 2.11 -1.98
C ARG A 186 -5.07 1.90 -3.21
N ASN A 187 -3.76 1.71 -3.02
CA ASN A 187 -2.78 1.69 -4.08
C ASN A 187 -2.09 0.32 -4.12
N VAL A 188 -0.94 0.20 -3.45
CA VAL A 188 -0.12 -1.04 -3.41
C VAL A 188 -0.87 -2.25 -2.85
N LEU A 189 -1.72 -2.01 -1.84
CA LEU A 189 -2.49 -3.03 -1.14
C LEU A 189 -3.98 -2.68 -1.26
N PRO A 190 -4.52 -2.59 -2.49
CA PRO A 190 -5.87 -2.12 -2.68
C PRO A 190 -6.79 -3.16 -2.06
N ALA A 191 -7.79 -2.63 -1.38
CA ALA A 191 -8.60 -3.48 -0.56
C ALA A 191 -9.44 -4.52 -1.33
N SER A 192 -9.53 -4.35 -2.64
CA SER A 192 -10.42 -5.09 -3.49
C SER A 192 -10.07 -6.54 -3.79
N ARG A 193 -8.98 -7.00 -3.19
CA ARG A 193 -8.47 -8.37 -3.30
C ARG A 193 -8.11 -8.95 -1.92
N MET A 194 -8.72 -8.40 -0.86
CA MET A 194 -8.31 -8.63 0.54
C MET A 194 -8.82 -9.92 1.20
N SER A 195 -9.58 -10.80 0.53
CA SER A 195 -10.16 -11.99 1.19
C SER A 195 -9.11 -12.95 1.77
N ARG A 196 -7.85 -12.89 1.30
CA ARG A 196 -6.73 -13.75 1.73
C ARG A 196 -5.65 -13.05 2.58
N TRP A 197 -5.88 -11.81 3.03
CA TRP A 197 -4.89 -11.01 3.74
C TRP A 197 -5.24 -10.81 5.22
N ARG A 198 -4.29 -11.10 6.12
CA ARG A 198 -4.41 -10.71 7.54
C ARG A 198 -3.62 -9.43 7.81
N ARG A 199 -4.29 -8.36 8.22
CA ARG A 199 -3.65 -7.12 8.73
C ARG A 199 -3.67 -7.11 10.25
N GLN A 200 -2.51 -6.88 10.85
CA GLN A 200 -2.39 -6.65 12.28
C GLN A 200 -1.52 -5.42 12.50
N LYS A 201 -1.99 -4.50 13.35
CA LYS A 201 -1.15 -3.46 13.90
C LYS A 201 -0.17 -4.12 14.87
N ALA A 202 1.12 -3.88 14.71
CA ALA A 202 2.10 -4.40 15.66
C ALA A 202 1.88 -3.71 17.02
N SER A 203 1.31 -4.41 18.00
CA SER A 203 1.34 -3.98 19.39
C SER A 203 2.61 -4.52 20.03
N LEU A 204 3.53 -3.65 20.45
CA LEU A 204 4.54 -4.08 21.41
C LEU A 204 3.82 -4.39 22.72
N GLY A 205 3.60 -5.68 22.99
CA GLY A 205 3.18 -6.14 24.30
C GLY A 205 4.25 -5.75 25.31
N SER A 206 3.89 -4.96 26.31
CA SER A 206 4.74 -4.73 27.48
C SER A 206 4.94 -6.09 28.17
N ALA A 207 6.14 -6.66 28.04
CA ALA A 207 6.55 -7.81 28.82
C ALA A 207 6.79 -7.38 30.28
N THR A 208 5.72 -7.20 31.05
CA THR A 208 5.81 -7.24 32.50
C THR A 208 5.97 -8.70 32.92
N SER A 209 7.23 -9.11 33.06
CA SER A 209 7.63 -10.26 33.86
C SER A 209 7.01 -10.13 35.25
N ARG A 210 6.02 -10.98 35.57
CA ARG A 210 5.70 -11.33 36.95
C ARG A 210 6.36 -12.67 37.23
N SER A 211 7.49 -12.63 37.93
CA SER A 211 8.02 -13.80 38.62
C SER A 211 7.01 -14.25 39.69
N PRO A 212 6.75 -15.56 39.85
CA PRO A 212 6.01 -16.06 40.98
C PRO A 212 6.92 -16.03 42.22
N MET A 213 6.53 -15.27 43.24
CA MET A 213 7.12 -15.42 44.58
C MET A 213 6.52 -16.66 45.23
N THR A 214 7.38 -17.63 45.50
CA THR A 214 7.17 -18.72 46.46
C THR A 214 6.92 -18.14 47.86
N GLY A 215 5.90 -18.69 48.53
CA GLY A 215 5.59 -18.56 49.95
C GLY A 215 4.72 -19.73 50.35
#